data_AF-A0A954K714-F1
#
_entry.id   AF-A0A954K714-F1
#
_cell.length_a   1.000
_cell.length_b   1.000
_cell.length_c   1.000
_cell.angle_alpha   90.00
_cell.angle_beta   90.00
_cell.angle_gamma   90.00
#
_symmetry.space_group_name_H-M   'P 1'
#
loop_
_entity.id
_entity.type
_entity.pdbx_description
1 polymer ?
#
loop_
_entity_poly.entity_id
_entity_poly.type
_entity_poly.pdbx_seq_one_letter_code
_entity_poly.pdbx_strand_id
1 'polypeptide(L)'
;MSASESNQDASESQIEIDALTEVMERFVSEWESRESPPHLKDYIPTADSNNRFLLIELIKIDLEYRWQQFNFPRRILEYLDEFPILEKPEVPVDLLYEEFHLKRKNGFKVDPEEYIGLIPTSNAQIRQLFDLDHAYSTTRILDHSRQQACSQFKPGDTVEDFELLTLLGKGAFAKVFQARQ
;
A
#
# COMPACT_ATOMS: atom_id res chain seq x y z
N MET A 1 -39.24 6.04 10.09
CA MET A 1 -38.21 5.25 10.79
C MET A 1 -37.18 4.86 9.74
N SER A 2 -36.18 5.71 9.45
CA SER A 2 -35.16 5.43 8.40
C SER A 2 -33.82 6.17 8.64
N ALA A 3 -33.55 6.64 9.86
CA ALA A 3 -32.32 7.41 10.15
C ALA A 3 -31.32 6.67 11.06
N SER A 4 -31.66 5.47 11.53
CA SER A 4 -30.89 4.74 12.56
C SER A 4 -29.94 3.69 11.98
N GLU A 5 -30.19 3.17 10.77
CA GLU A 5 -29.36 2.11 10.17
C GLU A 5 -28.03 2.66 9.59
N SER A 6 -28.01 3.90 9.09
CA SER A 6 -26.81 4.47 8.44
C SER A 6 -25.65 4.83 9.38
N ASN A 7 -25.90 4.97 10.69
CA ASN A 7 -24.86 5.31 11.66
C ASN A 7 -24.17 4.07 12.25
N GLN A 8 -24.82 2.91 12.19
CA GLN A 8 -24.31 1.67 12.76
C GLN A 8 -23.31 1.00 11.80
N ASP A 9 -23.65 1.00 10.51
CA ASP A 9 -22.81 0.50 9.40
C ASP A 9 -21.49 1.29 9.27
N ALA A 10 -21.53 2.62 9.46
CA ALA A 10 -20.34 3.47 9.47
C ALA A 10 -19.43 3.21 10.69
N SER A 11 -20.01 2.89 11.85
CA SER A 11 -19.25 2.61 13.08
C SER A 11 -18.59 1.24 13.03
N GLU A 12 -19.27 0.22 12.50
CA GLU A 12 -18.70 -1.12 12.30
C GLU A 12 -17.58 -1.09 11.26
N SER A 13 -17.80 -0.41 10.12
CA SER A 13 -16.76 -0.21 9.10
C SER A 13 -15.52 0.51 9.64
N GLN A 14 -15.69 1.51 10.52
CA GLN A 14 -14.55 2.20 11.14
C GLN A 14 -13.78 1.30 12.11
N ILE A 15 -14.48 0.50 12.93
CA ILE A 15 -13.85 -0.45 13.86
C ILE A 15 -13.05 -1.51 13.09
N GLU A 16 -13.57 -1.99 11.95
CA GLU A 16 -12.83 -2.91 11.09
C GLU A 16 -11.56 -2.25 10.52
N ILE A 17 -11.66 -1.03 9.98
CA ILE A 17 -10.51 -0.28 9.46
C ILE A 17 -9.45 -0.05 10.55
N ASP A 18 -9.85 0.30 11.76
CA ASP A 18 -8.93 0.53 12.88
C ASP A 18 -8.20 -0.77 13.25
N ALA A 19 -8.91 -1.90 13.30
CA ALA A 19 -8.31 -3.21 13.56
C ALA A 19 -7.33 -3.66 12.46
N LEU A 20 -7.68 -3.43 11.18
CA LEU A 20 -6.79 -3.65 10.03
C LEU A 20 -5.51 -2.82 10.17
N THR A 21 -5.65 -1.55 10.53
CA THR A 21 -4.54 -0.60 10.71
C THR A 21 -3.62 -1.05 11.84
N GLU A 22 -4.17 -1.46 12.99
CA GLU A 22 -3.39 -1.93 14.14
C GLU A 22 -2.52 -3.16 13.77
N VAL A 23 -3.07 -4.10 12.99
CA VAL A 23 -2.30 -5.27 12.54
C VAL A 23 -1.14 -4.86 11.64
N MET A 24 -1.37 -3.91 10.72
CA MET A 24 -0.33 -3.40 9.82
C MET A 24 0.76 -2.64 10.58
N GLU A 25 0.39 -1.79 11.54
CA GLU A 25 1.35 -1.05 12.39
C GLU A 25 2.20 -2.00 13.24
N ARG A 26 1.60 -3.06 13.78
CA ARG A 26 2.35 -4.09 14.51
C ARG A 26 3.33 -4.81 13.58
N PHE A 27 2.92 -5.14 12.36
CA PHE A 27 3.78 -5.79 11.38
C PHE A 27 4.98 -4.91 10.98
N VAL A 28 4.74 -3.61 10.76
CA VAL A 28 5.79 -2.62 10.51
C VAL A 28 6.77 -2.53 11.70
N SER A 29 6.25 -2.41 12.92
CA SER A 29 7.08 -2.33 14.13
C SER A 29 7.98 -3.56 14.31
N GLU A 30 7.50 -4.73 13.90
CA GLU A 30 8.26 -5.99 13.96
C GLU A 30 9.34 -6.05 12.88
N TRP A 31 9.07 -5.51 11.69
CA TRP A 31 10.09 -5.29 10.66
C TRP A 31 11.19 -4.30 11.08
N GLU A 32 10.84 -3.28 11.85
CA GLU A 32 11.79 -2.26 12.32
C GLU A 32 12.63 -2.71 13.53
N SER A 33 12.11 -3.65 14.33
CA SER A 33 12.77 -4.10 15.56
C SER A 33 13.61 -5.36 15.39
N ARG A 34 13.38 -6.16 14.34
CA ARG A 34 14.09 -7.43 14.10
C ARG A 34 14.96 -7.35 12.85
N GLU A 35 16.06 -8.12 12.86
CA GLU A 35 16.90 -8.30 11.67
C GLU A 35 16.35 -9.36 10.70
N SER A 36 15.49 -10.27 11.19
CA SER A 36 14.91 -11.35 10.40
C SER A 36 13.49 -11.01 9.94
N PRO A 37 13.10 -11.34 8.69
CA PRO A 37 11.75 -11.09 8.20
C PRO A 37 10.66 -11.76 9.07
N PRO A 38 9.61 -11.03 9.49
CA PRO A 38 8.46 -11.61 10.18
C PRO A 38 7.68 -12.59 9.29
N HIS A 39 6.98 -13.53 9.90
CA HIS A 39 6.12 -14.49 9.19
C HIS A 39 4.72 -13.90 8.98
N LEU A 40 4.32 -13.67 7.73
CA LEU A 40 3.00 -13.11 7.38
C LEU A 40 1.82 -13.86 8.01
N LYS A 41 1.90 -15.19 8.12
CA LYS A 41 0.85 -16.04 8.70
C LYS A 41 0.51 -15.69 10.15
N ASP A 42 1.44 -15.10 10.90
CA ASP A 42 1.22 -14.72 12.30
C ASP A 42 0.32 -13.47 12.43
N TYR A 43 0.06 -12.77 11.32
CA TYR A 43 -0.70 -11.52 11.27
C TYR A 43 -2.05 -11.67 10.57
N ILE A 44 -2.37 -12.84 10.02
CA ILE A 44 -3.62 -13.08 9.31
C ILE A 44 -4.63 -13.73 10.28
N PRO A 45 -5.74 -13.06 10.62
CA PRO A 45 -6.79 -13.65 11.44
C PRO A 45 -7.38 -14.89 10.76
N THR A 46 -7.64 -15.97 11.50
CA THR A 46 -8.06 -17.25 10.89
C THR A 46 -9.50 -17.24 10.35
N ALA A 47 -10.32 -16.22 10.63
CA ALA A 47 -11.78 -16.32 10.57
C ALA A 47 -12.49 -15.52 9.46
N ASP A 48 -11.84 -14.60 8.73
CA ASP A 48 -12.60 -13.53 8.02
C ASP A 48 -12.36 -13.39 6.51
N SER A 49 -13.38 -12.87 5.82
CA SER A 49 -13.34 -12.48 4.40
C SER A 49 -12.39 -11.30 4.12
N ASN A 50 -12.11 -10.47 5.14
CA ASN A 50 -11.14 -9.37 5.08
C ASN A 50 -9.67 -9.84 5.02
N ASN A 51 -9.42 -11.15 5.15
CA ASN A 51 -8.08 -11.73 5.09
C ASN A 51 -7.34 -11.47 3.78
N ARG A 52 -8.05 -11.48 2.64
CA ARG A 52 -7.38 -11.27 1.35
C ARG A 52 -6.87 -9.85 1.20
N PHE A 53 -7.66 -8.87 1.61
CA PHE A 53 -7.28 -7.46 1.53
C PHE A 53 -6.13 -7.14 2.50
N LEU A 54 -6.25 -7.55 3.75
CA LEU A 54 -5.16 -7.41 4.74
C LEU A 54 -3.88 -8.10 4.26
N LEU A 55 -3.98 -9.32 3.72
CA LEU A 55 -2.82 -10.04 3.19
C LEU A 55 -2.14 -9.28 2.03
N ILE A 56 -2.92 -8.70 1.12
CA ILE A 56 -2.37 -7.86 0.04
C ILE A 56 -1.55 -6.71 0.63
N GLU A 57 -2.10 -5.98 1.60
CA GLU A 57 -1.40 -4.85 2.21
C GLU A 57 -0.16 -5.29 2.99
N LEU A 58 -0.22 -6.38 3.74
CA LEU A 58 0.94 -6.93 4.45
C LEU A 58 2.05 -7.38 3.48
N ILE A 59 1.71 -7.99 2.35
CA ILE A 59 2.70 -8.36 1.33
C ILE A 59 3.37 -7.14 0.72
N LYS A 60 2.65 -6.05 0.46
CA LYS A 60 3.26 -4.80 -0.05
C LYS A 60 4.32 -4.27 0.91
N ILE A 61 3.99 -4.20 2.21
CA ILE A 61 4.93 -3.81 3.27
C ILE A 61 6.13 -4.76 3.29
N ASP A 62 5.87 -6.07 3.31
CA ASP A 62 6.91 -7.10 3.38
C ASP A 62 7.87 -7.02 2.18
N LEU A 63 7.34 -6.80 0.97
CA LEU A 63 8.14 -6.55 -0.23
C LEU A 63 9.00 -5.29 -0.07
N GLU A 64 8.41 -4.18 0.34
CA GLU A 64 9.15 -2.92 0.50
C GLU A 64 10.32 -3.06 1.48
N TYR A 65 10.09 -3.60 2.68
CA TYR A 65 11.16 -3.83 3.66
C TYR A 65 12.22 -4.79 3.15
N ARG A 66 11.80 -5.90 2.50
CA ARG A 66 12.77 -6.87 1.98
C ARG A 66 13.65 -6.27 0.88
N TRP A 67 13.07 -5.49 -0.03
CA TRP A 67 13.81 -4.81 -1.10
C TRP A 67 14.74 -3.72 -0.58
N GLN A 68 14.46 -3.13 0.59
CA GLN A 68 15.36 -2.19 1.25
C GLN A 68 16.52 -2.88 1.99
N GLN A 69 16.26 -4.03 2.62
CA GLN A 69 17.21 -4.66 3.54
C GLN A 69 18.06 -5.78 2.89
N PHE A 70 17.59 -6.44 1.83
CA PHE A 70 18.25 -7.62 1.27
C PHE A 70 18.59 -7.47 -0.21
N ASN A 71 19.74 -8.01 -0.60
CA ASN A 71 20.12 -8.20 -2.00
C ASN A 71 19.47 -9.52 -2.47
N PHE A 72 18.45 -9.46 -3.33
CA PHE A 72 17.60 -10.60 -3.76
C PHE A 72 16.50 -11.00 -2.76
N PRO A 73 15.57 -10.09 -2.48
CA PRO A 73 14.43 -10.40 -1.66
C PRO A 73 13.46 -11.37 -2.33
N ARG A 74 12.57 -11.94 -1.52
CA ARG A 74 11.46 -12.79 -1.95
C ARG A 74 10.65 -12.12 -3.06
N ARG A 75 10.32 -12.87 -4.10
CA ARG A 75 9.55 -12.42 -5.26
C ARG A 75 8.04 -12.60 -5.07
N ILE A 76 7.22 -11.83 -5.79
CA ILE A 76 5.76 -11.89 -5.72
C ILE A 76 5.21 -13.29 -6.01
N LEU A 77 5.80 -13.99 -6.98
CA LEU A 77 5.42 -15.36 -7.33
C LEU A 77 5.52 -16.33 -6.14
N GLU A 78 6.48 -16.12 -5.24
CA GLU A 78 6.65 -16.95 -4.05
C GLU A 78 5.54 -16.70 -3.02
N TYR A 79 4.93 -15.51 -2.99
CA TYR A 79 3.75 -15.25 -2.16
C TYR A 79 2.48 -15.83 -2.78
N LEU A 80 2.36 -15.81 -4.12
CA LEU A 80 1.23 -16.43 -4.81
C LEU A 80 1.19 -17.95 -4.55
N ASP A 81 2.35 -18.61 -4.58
CA ASP A 81 2.48 -20.03 -4.24
C ASP A 81 2.12 -20.30 -2.76
N GLU A 82 2.60 -19.47 -1.83
CA GLU A 82 2.29 -19.64 -0.40
C GLU A 82 0.83 -19.32 -0.06
N PHE A 83 0.22 -18.38 -0.76
CA PHE A 83 -1.12 -17.87 -0.48
C PHE A 83 -2.06 -17.95 -1.70
N PRO A 84 -2.63 -19.13 -2.00
CA PRO A 84 -3.53 -19.33 -3.15
C PRO A 84 -4.81 -18.47 -3.13
N ILE A 85 -5.15 -17.86 -1.98
CA ILE A 85 -6.24 -16.88 -1.87
C ILE A 85 -6.01 -15.63 -2.73
N LEU A 86 -4.74 -15.31 -3.06
CA LEU A 86 -4.40 -14.17 -3.89
C LEU A 86 -4.79 -14.40 -5.35
N GLU A 87 -4.69 -15.62 -5.86
CA GLU A 87 -4.97 -15.94 -7.26
C GLU A 87 -6.47 -15.87 -7.63
N LYS A 88 -7.36 -15.83 -6.63
CA LYS A 88 -8.82 -15.85 -6.85
C LYS A 88 -9.47 -14.55 -6.37
N PRO A 89 -10.39 -13.93 -7.15
CA PRO A 89 -10.82 -14.33 -8.49
C PRO A 89 -9.75 -14.11 -9.58
N GLU A 90 -8.80 -13.21 -9.35
CA GLU A 90 -7.64 -12.95 -10.19
C GLU A 90 -6.50 -12.37 -9.35
N VAL A 91 -5.26 -12.46 -9.83
CA VAL A 91 -4.09 -11.91 -9.13
C VAL A 91 -4.22 -10.38 -8.97
N PRO A 92 -4.01 -9.82 -7.77
CA PRO A 92 -4.09 -8.38 -7.56
C PRO A 92 -3.03 -7.64 -8.37
N VAL A 93 -3.48 -6.79 -9.30
CA VAL A 93 -2.60 -5.98 -10.15
C VAL A 93 -1.69 -5.08 -9.29
N ASP A 94 -2.18 -4.56 -8.17
CA ASP A 94 -1.41 -3.74 -7.24
C ASP A 94 -0.17 -4.47 -6.72
N LEU A 95 -0.24 -5.77 -6.43
CA LEU A 95 0.91 -6.55 -5.96
C LEU A 95 1.95 -6.76 -7.04
N LEU A 96 1.49 -7.02 -8.27
CA LEU A 96 2.36 -7.17 -9.43
C LEU A 96 3.08 -5.86 -9.74
N TYR A 97 2.34 -4.76 -9.69
CA TYR A 97 2.89 -3.42 -9.88
C TYR A 97 3.88 -3.05 -8.78
N GLU A 98 3.61 -3.41 -7.52
CA GLU A 98 4.50 -3.11 -6.39
C GLU A 98 5.88 -3.75 -6.58
N GLU A 99 5.96 -5.05 -6.90
CA GLU A 99 7.26 -5.67 -7.18
C GLU A 99 7.93 -5.07 -8.43
N PHE A 100 7.17 -4.84 -9.50
CA PHE A 100 7.69 -4.22 -10.72
C PHE A 100 8.35 -2.87 -10.41
N HIS A 101 7.68 -2.03 -9.62
CA HIS A 101 8.18 -0.74 -9.19
C HIS A 101 9.43 -0.87 -8.31
N LEU A 102 9.41 -1.75 -7.30
CA LEU A 102 10.55 -1.97 -6.40
C LEU A 102 11.80 -2.47 -7.15
N LYS A 103 11.65 -3.38 -8.12
CA LYS A 103 12.78 -3.82 -8.96
C LYS A 103 13.37 -2.67 -9.76
N ARG A 104 12.53 -1.85 -10.42
CA ARG A 104 12.99 -0.70 -11.21
C ARG A 104 13.68 0.35 -10.33
N LYS A 105 13.10 0.66 -9.16
CA LYS A 105 13.67 1.57 -8.15
C LYS A 105 15.06 1.12 -7.68
N ASN A 106 15.30 -0.18 -7.60
CA ASN A 106 16.59 -0.77 -7.26
C ASN A 106 17.53 -0.97 -8.47
N GLY A 107 17.23 -0.34 -9.62
CA GLY A 107 18.12 -0.31 -10.79
C GLY A 107 18.04 -1.54 -11.70
N PHE A 108 17.12 -2.48 -11.44
CA PHE A 108 16.91 -3.61 -12.33
C PHE A 108 16.16 -3.18 -13.60
N LYS A 109 16.56 -3.73 -14.74
CA LYS A 109 15.74 -3.69 -15.95
C LYS A 109 14.63 -4.72 -15.83
N VAL A 110 13.39 -4.27 -15.94
CA VAL A 110 12.20 -5.10 -15.75
C VAL A 110 11.35 -5.01 -17.00
N ASP A 111 10.95 -6.16 -17.54
CA ASP A 111 10.04 -6.24 -18.67
C ASP A 111 8.60 -6.23 -18.14
N PRO A 112 7.75 -5.25 -18.51
CA PRO A 112 6.32 -5.26 -18.18
C PRO A 112 5.60 -6.56 -18.55
N GLU A 113 6.00 -7.23 -19.64
CA GLU A 113 5.33 -8.47 -20.08
C GLU A 113 5.49 -9.63 -19.08
N GLU A 114 6.53 -9.61 -18.23
CA GLU A 114 6.70 -10.59 -17.13
C GLU A 114 5.49 -10.56 -16.18
N TYR A 115 4.91 -9.38 -15.95
CA TYR A 115 3.80 -9.17 -15.02
C TYR A 115 2.45 -9.21 -15.73
N ILE A 116 2.35 -8.60 -16.91
CA ILE A 116 1.11 -8.59 -17.70
C ILE A 116 0.68 -10.02 -18.05
N GLY A 117 1.63 -10.92 -18.31
CA GLY A 117 1.35 -12.33 -18.59
C GLY A 117 0.68 -13.10 -17.44
N LEU A 118 0.76 -12.59 -16.21
CA LEU A 118 0.12 -13.17 -15.02
C LEU A 118 -1.33 -12.73 -14.83
N ILE A 119 -1.82 -11.79 -15.65
CA ILE A 119 -3.16 -11.23 -15.56
C ILE A 119 -4.01 -11.81 -16.70
N PRO A 120 -4.92 -12.76 -16.41
CA PRO A 120 -5.72 -13.42 -17.45
C PRO A 120 -6.56 -12.43 -18.27
N THR A 121 -7.04 -11.36 -17.63
CA THR A 121 -7.92 -10.35 -18.22
C THR A 121 -7.17 -9.06 -18.57
N SER A 122 -5.90 -9.15 -18.96
CA SER A 122 -5.08 -7.97 -19.25
C SER A 122 -5.73 -7.07 -20.33
N ASN A 123 -5.81 -5.78 -20.04
CA ASN A 123 -6.38 -4.77 -20.93
C ASN A 123 -5.37 -3.63 -21.19
N ALA A 124 -5.70 -2.73 -22.11
CA ALA A 124 -4.80 -1.64 -22.49
C ALA A 124 -4.46 -0.69 -21.33
N GLN A 125 -5.34 -0.51 -20.35
CA GLN A 125 -5.11 0.35 -19.19
C GLN A 125 -4.09 -0.27 -18.23
N ILE A 126 -4.13 -1.59 -18.06
CA ILE A 126 -3.13 -2.32 -17.27
C ILE A 126 -1.75 -2.17 -17.92
N ARG A 127 -1.65 -2.29 -19.24
CA ARG A 127 -0.39 -2.05 -19.96
C ARG A 127 0.15 -0.64 -19.71
N GLN A 128 -0.73 0.37 -19.81
CA GLN A 128 -0.37 1.75 -19.49
C GLN A 128 0.11 1.94 -18.05
N LEU A 129 -0.47 1.22 -17.07
CA LEU A 129 -0.02 1.29 -15.68
C LEU A 129 1.46 0.89 -15.55
N PHE A 130 1.90 -0.18 -16.20
CA PHE A 130 3.31 -0.61 -16.17
C PHE A 130 4.24 0.28 -17.00
N ASP A 131 3.72 0.99 -17.99
CA ASP A 131 4.47 1.99 -18.78
C ASP A 131 4.70 3.30 -18.00
N LEU A 132 3.84 3.63 -17.02
CA LEU A 132 3.96 4.84 -16.23
C LEU A 132 5.12 4.74 -15.23
N ASP A 133 6.04 5.70 -15.31
CA ASP A 133 7.21 5.83 -14.42
C ASP A 133 6.88 6.47 -13.05
N HIS A 134 5.59 6.66 -12.76
CA HIS A 134 5.16 7.33 -11.55
C HIS A 134 5.16 6.36 -10.36
N ALA A 135 5.78 6.78 -9.26
CA ALA A 135 5.66 6.16 -7.95
C ALA A 135 4.19 6.18 -7.48
N TYR A 136 3.41 5.18 -7.89
CA TYR A 136 2.10 4.93 -7.31
C TYR A 136 2.33 4.14 -6.02
N SER A 137 2.17 4.80 -4.87
CA SER A 137 2.16 4.11 -3.58
C SER A 137 0.91 3.24 -3.49
N THR A 138 1.05 1.92 -3.63
CA THR A 138 -0.10 1.01 -3.59
C THR A 138 -0.56 0.69 -2.16
N THR A 139 0.26 0.94 -1.14
CA THR A 139 -0.07 0.72 0.28
C THR A 139 -0.88 1.87 0.86
N ARG A 140 -2.11 2.05 0.35
CA ARG A 140 -2.93 3.25 0.60
C ARG A 140 -3.41 3.40 2.06
N ILE A 141 -3.45 2.32 2.84
CA ILE A 141 -3.90 2.35 4.24
C ILE A 141 -2.79 2.81 5.18
N LEU A 142 -1.56 2.31 5.02
CA LEU A 142 -0.40 2.90 5.71
C LEU A 142 -0.06 4.28 5.18
N ASP A 143 -0.41 4.58 3.92
CA ASP A 143 -0.35 5.95 3.44
C ASP A 143 -1.34 6.83 4.22
N HIS A 144 -2.41 6.31 4.86
CA HIS A 144 -3.27 7.13 5.72
C HIS A 144 -2.60 7.51 7.05
N SER A 145 -1.81 6.61 7.65
CA SER A 145 -1.00 6.90 8.85
C SER A 145 0.31 7.64 8.52
N ARG A 146 0.95 7.41 7.36
CA ARG A 146 2.00 8.30 6.81
C ARG A 146 1.45 9.64 6.34
N GLN A 147 0.19 9.72 5.90
CA GLN A 147 -0.53 10.99 5.68
C GLN A 147 -0.83 11.71 6.99
N GLN A 148 -0.76 11.03 8.14
CA GLN A 148 -0.69 11.71 9.43
C GLN A 148 0.64 12.48 9.58
N ALA A 149 1.73 12.08 8.90
CA ALA A 149 2.92 12.90 8.74
C ALA A 149 2.71 14.04 7.70
N CYS A 150 1.98 13.85 6.60
CA CYS A 150 1.49 14.99 5.78
C CYS A 150 0.48 15.88 6.52
N SER A 151 -0.04 15.42 7.67
CA SER A 151 -0.84 16.23 8.56
C SER A 151 0.02 17.22 9.35
N GLN A 152 1.34 17.05 9.35
CA GLN A 152 2.31 17.89 10.06
C GLN A 152 2.51 19.26 9.41
N PHE A 153 2.41 19.36 8.09
CA PHE A 153 2.61 20.64 7.40
C PHE A 153 1.50 21.64 7.69
N LYS A 154 1.92 22.85 8.06
CA LYS A 154 1.09 24.00 8.38
C LYS A 154 1.51 25.21 7.55
N PRO A 155 0.61 26.19 7.36
CA PRO A 155 1.01 27.52 6.94
C PRO A 155 2.15 28.05 7.82
N GLY A 156 3.24 28.47 7.20
CA GLY A 156 4.49 28.92 7.84
C GLY A 156 5.65 27.94 7.71
N ASP A 157 5.41 26.68 7.33
CA ASP A 157 6.50 25.72 7.13
C ASP A 157 7.23 25.98 5.81
N THR A 158 8.52 25.65 5.76
CA THR A 158 9.34 25.69 4.54
C THR A 158 9.64 24.27 4.08
N VAL A 159 9.34 23.99 2.81
CA VAL A 159 9.61 22.71 2.17
C VAL A 159 10.55 22.98 1.00
N GLU A 160 11.82 22.57 1.15
CA GLU A 160 12.91 22.93 0.24
C GLU A 160 12.98 24.46 0.06
N ASP A 161 12.65 24.95 -1.13
CA ASP A 161 12.70 26.38 -1.48
C ASP A 161 11.34 27.08 -1.38
N PHE A 162 10.30 26.38 -0.88
CA PHE A 162 8.93 26.90 -0.87
C PHE A 162 8.42 27.17 0.54
N GLU A 163 7.97 28.40 0.78
CA GLU A 163 7.28 28.81 2.01
C GLU A 163 5.76 28.59 1.86
N LEU A 164 5.17 27.75 2.73
CA LEU A 164 3.74 27.44 2.69
C LEU A 164 2.93 28.60 3.32
N LEU A 165 2.09 29.28 2.55
CA LEU A 165 1.36 30.48 3.01
C LEU A 165 -0.02 30.18 3.58
N THR A 166 -0.84 29.37 2.90
CA THR A 166 -2.23 29.10 3.31
C THR A 166 -2.70 27.77 2.75
N LEU A 167 -3.48 27.01 3.53
CA LEU A 167 -4.12 25.78 3.05
C LEU A 167 -5.30 26.13 2.13
N LEU A 168 -5.22 25.73 0.87
CA LEU A 168 -6.25 25.96 -0.15
C LEU A 168 -7.27 24.81 -0.23
N GLY A 169 -6.90 23.60 0.16
CA GLY A 169 -7.82 22.46 0.18
C GLY A 169 -7.23 21.21 0.83
N LYS A 170 -8.11 20.37 1.41
CA LYS A 170 -7.75 19.05 1.98
C LYS A 170 -8.69 18.00 1.40
N GLY A 171 -8.13 16.99 0.74
CA GLY A 171 -8.84 15.80 0.26
C GLY A 171 -8.35 14.54 0.98
N ALA A 172 -8.96 13.40 0.62
CA ALA A 172 -8.57 12.09 1.14
C ALA A 172 -7.12 11.67 0.77
N PHE A 173 -6.49 12.36 -0.18
CA PHE A 173 -5.18 11.99 -0.73
C PHE A 173 -4.11 13.08 -0.61
N ALA A 174 -4.48 14.33 -0.30
CA ALA A 174 -3.53 15.44 -0.25
C ALA A 174 -4.05 16.67 0.48
N LYS A 175 -3.12 17.52 0.93
CA LYS A 175 -3.36 18.92 1.29
C LYS A 175 -2.71 19.81 0.22
N VAL A 176 -3.45 20.80 -0.28
CA VAL A 176 -2.96 21.77 -1.26
C VAL A 176 -2.72 23.09 -0.55
N PHE A 177 -1.51 23.62 -0.64
CA PHE A 177 -1.13 24.91 -0.08
C PHE A 177 -0.86 25.93 -1.18
N GLN A 178 -1.17 27.18 -0.90
CA GLN A 178 -0.53 28.29 -1.59
C GLN A 178 0.90 28.39 -1.07
N ALA A 179 1.88 28.48 -1.96
CA ALA A 179 3.28 28.62 -1.59
C ALA A 179 3.92 29.81 -2.32
N ARG A 180 5.00 30.34 -1.74
CA ARG A 180 5.90 31.31 -2.37
C ARG A 180 7.29 30.70 -2.49
N GLN A 181 7.93 30.90 -3.64
CA GLN A 181 9.33 30.59 -3.90
C GLN A 181 10.17 31.86 -3.81
#